data_AF-A0A8B6G243-F1
#
_entry.id   AF-A0A8B6G243-F1
#
_cell.length_a   1.000
_cell.length_b   1.000
_cell.length_c   1.000
_cell.angle_alpha   90.00
_cell.angle_beta   90.00
_cell.angle_gamma   90.00
#
_symmetry.space_group_name_H-M   'P 1'
#
loop_
_entity.id
_entity.type
_entity.pdbx_description
1 polymer ?
#
loop_
_entity_poly.entity_id
_entity_poly.type
_entity_poly.pdbx_seq_one_letter_code
_entity_poly.pdbx_strand_id
1 'polypeptide(L)'
;MKGLITKATEDFVARLMTFQRRSDAHYVSLVLDVQSLGSSYIGPGYNHPQKHHTTPQGLDSFPSIFSYPHSERPAQHWPNVVSLITNRPQDSKMICVHDKKAQSTYFLSQVDTKVTLVVIFESKKSEKDSYVNNFMVEFSSSLKGTKLFNHFKPGIKG
;
A
#
# COMPACT_ATOMS: atom_id res chain seq x y z
N MET A 1 13.85 -10.38 -13.27
CA MET A 1 13.28 -10.31 -11.90
C MET A 1 13.74 -11.45 -11.00
N LYS A 2 13.59 -12.74 -11.38
CA LYS A 2 13.91 -13.89 -10.50
C LYS A 2 15.30 -13.83 -9.84
N GLY A 3 16.35 -13.44 -10.58
CA GLY A 3 17.71 -13.36 -10.03
C GLY A 3 17.97 -12.24 -9.01
N LEU A 4 17.13 -11.20 -8.95
CA LEU A 4 17.20 -10.17 -7.91
C LEU A 4 16.45 -10.64 -6.65
N ILE A 5 15.30 -11.30 -6.84
CA ILE A 5 14.48 -11.85 -5.75
C ILE A 5 15.24 -12.93 -4.98
N THR A 6 16.03 -13.77 -5.65
CA THR A 6 16.85 -14.81 -5.00
C THR A 6 17.93 -14.26 -4.06
N LYS A 7 18.28 -12.97 -4.18
CA LYS A 7 19.24 -12.29 -3.30
C LYS A 7 18.57 -11.49 -2.19
N ALA A 8 17.24 -11.31 -2.25
CA ALA A 8 16.49 -10.62 -1.22
C ALA A 8 16.29 -11.53 -0.02
N THR A 9 16.33 -10.97 1.18
CA THR A 9 16.08 -11.70 2.43
C THR A 9 14.63 -12.14 2.57
N GLU A 10 13.69 -11.42 1.95
CA GLU A 10 12.28 -11.72 1.93
C GLU A 10 11.69 -11.45 0.53
N ASP A 11 10.88 -12.38 0.02
CA ASP A 11 10.13 -12.21 -1.23
C ASP A 11 8.74 -11.63 -0.94
N PHE A 12 8.67 -10.31 -0.86
CA PHE A 12 7.41 -9.59 -0.63
C PHE A 12 6.38 -9.80 -1.74
N VAL A 13 6.83 -9.98 -2.99
CA VAL A 13 5.94 -10.15 -4.13
C VAL A 13 5.24 -11.49 -4.04
N ALA A 14 5.99 -12.58 -3.83
CA ALA A 14 5.40 -13.91 -3.61
C ALA A 14 4.49 -13.95 -2.38
N ARG A 15 4.84 -13.22 -1.32
CA ARG A 15 4.02 -13.12 -0.11
C ARG A 15 2.67 -12.44 -0.39
N LEU A 16 2.65 -11.33 -1.13
CA LEU A 16 1.41 -10.65 -1.54
C LEU A 16 0.56 -11.52 -2.49
N MET A 17 1.18 -12.16 -3.48
CA MET A 17 0.47 -13.06 -4.40
C MET A 17 -0.14 -14.27 -3.67
N THR A 18 0.61 -14.86 -2.75
CA THR A 18 0.13 -15.98 -1.93
C THR A 18 -1.03 -15.56 -1.03
N PHE A 19 -0.94 -14.38 -0.42
CA PHE A 19 -2.02 -13.81 0.37
C PHE A 19 -3.27 -13.55 -0.47
N GLN A 20 -3.14 -12.90 -1.63
CA GLN A 20 -4.26 -12.62 -2.53
C GLN A 20 -4.99 -13.92 -2.87
N ARG A 21 -4.25 -14.95 -3.30
CA ARG A 21 -4.82 -16.25 -3.66
C ARG A 21 -5.48 -16.98 -2.48
N ARG A 22 -4.90 -16.90 -1.28
CA ARG A 22 -5.42 -17.61 -0.10
C ARG A 22 -6.60 -16.91 0.56
N SER A 23 -6.63 -15.58 0.54
CA SER A 23 -7.72 -14.77 1.09
C SER A 23 -8.89 -14.61 0.13
N ASP A 24 -8.68 -14.92 -1.15
CA ASP A 24 -9.57 -14.60 -2.25
C ASP A 24 -9.80 -13.08 -2.35
N ALA A 25 -8.74 -12.30 -2.15
CA ALA A 25 -8.78 -10.86 -2.36
C ALA A 25 -8.91 -10.57 -3.85
N HIS A 26 -9.79 -9.65 -4.22
CA HIS A 26 -9.90 -9.21 -5.61
C HIS A 26 -8.64 -8.44 -6.03
N TYR A 27 -8.13 -7.58 -5.14
CA TYR A 27 -6.97 -6.75 -5.44
C TYR A 27 -6.09 -6.50 -4.22
N VAL A 28 -4.78 -6.42 -4.45
CA VAL A 28 -3.79 -5.99 -3.47
C VAL A 28 -2.88 -4.93 -4.10
N SER A 29 -2.74 -3.77 -3.46
CA SER A 29 -1.97 -2.65 -4.00
C SER A 29 -1.15 -1.94 -2.93
N LEU A 30 0.02 -1.43 -3.31
CA LEU A 30 0.71 -0.37 -2.58
C LEU A 30 0.43 0.96 -3.27
N VAL A 31 -0.08 1.93 -2.52
CA VAL A 31 -0.50 3.24 -3.01
C VAL A 31 0.41 4.29 -2.43
N LEU A 32 1.04 5.09 -3.29
CA LEU A 32 1.89 6.21 -2.90
C LEU A 32 1.05 7.48 -2.85
N ASP A 33 1.13 8.23 -1.76
CA ASP A 33 0.59 9.59 -1.67
C ASP A 33 1.62 10.59 -2.21
N VAL A 34 1.40 11.08 -3.42
CA VAL A 34 2.30 12.07 -4.03
C VAL A 34 1.98 13.51 -3.64
N GLN A 35 0.81 13.79 -3.04
CA GLN A 35 0.49 15.14 -2.57
C GLN A 35 1.46 15.53 -1.45
N SER A 36 1.77 14.58 -0.58
CA SER A 36 2.77 14.74 0.47
C SER A 36 4.21 14.90 -0.04
N LEU A 37 4.48 14.66 -1.32
CA LEU A 37 5.81 14.81 -1.95
C LEU A 37 6.02 16.19 -2.58
N GLY A 38 4.96 17.00 -2.74
CA GLY A 38 5.06 18.32 -3.36
C GLY A 38 5.62 18.25 -4.80
N SER A 39 6.49 19.21 -5.15
CA SER A 39 7.11 19.29 -6.48
C SER A 39 8.22 18.26 -6.73
N SER A 40 8.57 17.43 -5.75
CA SER A 40 9.63 16.42 -5.88
C SER A 40 9.19 15.20 -6.69
N TYR A 41 7.89 14.97 -6.86
CA TYR A 41 7.38 13.86 -7.67
C TYR A 41 7.15 14.29 -9.12
N ILE A 42 7.97 13.75 -10.02
CA ILE A 42 7.95 14.08 -11.46
C ILE A 42 7.28 13.01 -12.34
N GLY A 43 6.66 11.99 -11.71
CA GLY A 43 6.07 10.84 -12.38
C GLY A 43 6.92 9.57 -12.28
N PRO A 44 6.39 8.42 -12.75
CA PRO A 44 7.11 7.16 -12.72
C PRO A 44 8.23 7.13 -13.77
N GLY A 45 9.25 6.30 -13.50
CA GLY A 45 10.32 6.01 -14.46
C GLY A 45 11.24 7.19 -14.76
N TYR A 46 12.00 7.08 -15.86
CA TYR A 46 12.86 8.17 -16.31
C TYR A 46 12.00 9.31 -16.85
N ASN A 47 12.29 10.52 -16.38
CA ASN A 47 11.70 11.74 -16.88
C ASN A 47 12.82 12.68 -17.34
N HIS A 48 12.67 13.21 -18.55
CA HIS A 48 13.67 14.10 -19.14
C HIS A 48 13.72 15.43 -18.36
N PRO A 49 14.91 15.98 -18.04
CA PRO A 49 15.04 17.19 -17.20
C PRO A 49 14.33 18.44 -17.74
N GLN A 50 14.10 18.51 -19.05
CA GLN A 50 13.47 19.66 -19.70
C GLN A 50 11.95 19.50 -19.89
N LYS A 51 11.36 18.38 -19.44
CA LYS A 51 9.92 18.15 -19.57
C LYS A 51 9.19 19.04 -18.57
N HIS A 52 8.17 19.77 -19.02
CA HIS A 52 7.29 20.48 -18.09
C HIS A 52 6.51 19.48 -17.24
N HIS A 53 6.64 19.60 -15.92
CA HIS A 53 5.98 18.74 -14.94
C HIS A 53 4.73 19.43 -14.39
N THR A 54 3.60 18.73 -14.44
CA THR A 54 2.39 19.11 -13.73
C THR A 54 2.23 18.23 -12.51
N THR A 55 2.07 18.84 -11.33
CA THR A 55 1.77 18.09 -10.11
C THR A 55 0.50 17.25 -10.31
N PRO A 56 0.51 15.94 -10.07
CA PRO A 56 -0.67 15.11 -10.23
C PRO A 56 -1.80 15.57 -9.31
N GLN A 57 -3.01 15.69 -9.85
CA GLN A 57 -4.19 16.15 -9.12
C GLN A 57 -5.25 15.04 -9.00
N GLY A 58 -6.08 15.14 -7.96
CA GLY A 58 -7.21 14.23 -7.74
C GLY A 58 -6.78 12.77 -7.62
N LEU A 59 -7.35 11.91 -8.48
CA LEU A 59 -7.09 10.46 -8.48
C LEU A 59 -5.66 10.09 -8.86
N ASP A 60 -4.99 10.96 -9.62
CA ASP A 60 -3.62 10.71 -10.08
C ASP A 60 -2.59 11.12 -9.03
N SER A 61 -3.03 11.79 -7.96
CA SER A 61 -2.21 12.05 -6.78
C SER A 61 -1.91 10.78 -5.95
N PHE A 62 -2.58 9.68 -6.26
CA PHE A 62 -2.41 8.41 -5.57
C PHE A 62 -2.12 7.34 -6.62
N PRO A 63 -0.88 7.20 -7.13
CA PRO A 63 -0.53 6.10 -8.02
C PRO A 63 -0.36 4.78 -7.25
N SER A 64 -0.73 3.68 -7.90
CA SER A 64 -0.38 2.32 -7.47
C SER A 64 1.07 2.05 -7.85
N ILE A 65 1.97 1.95 -6.87
CA ILE A 65 3.40 1.62 -7.07
C ILE A 65 3.65 0.10 -7.10
N PHE A 66 2.68 -0.67 -6.63
CA PHE A 66 2.60 -2.12 -6.80
C PHE A 66 1.14 -2.51 -6.87
N SER A 67 0.81 -3.46 -7.74
CA SER A 67 -0.52 -4.05 -7.83
C SER A 67 -0.48 -5.53 -8.19
N TYR A 68 -1.42 -6.27 -7.62
CA TYR A 68 -1.69 -7.65 -7.96
C TYR A 68 -3.21 -7.94 -7.88
N PRO A 69 -3.83 -8.58 -8.90
CA PRO A 69 -3.24 -9.05 -10.16
C PRO A 69 -2.56 -7.96 -10.99
N HIS A 70 -1.64 -8.35 -11.89
CA HIS A 70 -0.84 -7.41 -12.70
C HIS A 70 -1.70 -6.81 -13.82
N SER A 71 -2.64 -5.94 -13.42
CA SER A 71 -3.50 -5.13 -14.26
C SER A 71 -3.31 -3.66 -13.90
N GLU A 72 -3.86 -2.75 -14.71
CA GLU A 72 -4.01 -1.37 -14.28
C GLU A 72 -4.80 -1.29 -12.96
N ARG A 73 -4.62 -0.17 -12.23
CA ARG A 73 -5.38 0.13 -11.00
C ARG A 73 -6.88 -0.15 -11.22
N PRO A 74 -7.59 -0.73 -10.26
CA PRO A 74 -8.98 -1.09 -10.43
C PRO A 74 -9.83 0.19 -10.50
N ALA A 75 -10.14 0.63 -11.72
CA ALA A 75 -10.70 1.96 -11.99
C ALA A 75 -12.01 2.22 -11.22
N GLN A 76 -12.86 1.20 -11.06
CA GLN A 76 -14.12 1.28 -10.34
C GLN A 76 -13.94 1.44 -8.82
N HIS A 77 -12.86 0.90 -8.26
CA HIS A 77 -12.58 0.97 -6.83
C HIS A 77 -11.72 2.16 -6.44
N TRP A 78 -10.98 2.74 -7.39
CA TRP A 78 -9.99 3.77 -7.10
C TRP A 78 -10.55 5.02 -6.40
N PRO A 79 -11.73 5.56 -6.78
CA PRO A 79 -12.32 6.69 -6.06
C PRO A 79 -12.56 6.41 -4.58
N ASN A 80 -13.01 5.19 -4.26
CA ASN A 80 -13.22 4.76 -2.88
C ASN A 80 -11.88 4.63 -2.13
N VAL A 81 -10.88 4.03 -2.76
CA VAL A 81 -9.53 3.91 -2.16
C VAL A 81 -8.95 5.29 -1.85
N VAL A 82 -9.00 6.22 -2.80
CA VAL A 82 -8.52 7.60 -2.61
C VAL A 82 -9.28 8.28 -1.48
N SER A 83 -10.61 8.21 -1.48
CA SER A 83 -11.43 8.78 -0.41
C SER A 83 -11.08 8.22 0.97
N LEU A 84 -10.84 6.90 1.08
CA LEU A 84 -10.47 6.25 2.34
C LEU A 84 -9.05 6.61 2.81
N ILE A 85 -8.11 6.84 1.88
CA ILE A 85 -6.77 7.32 2.21
C ILE A 85 -6.83 8.76 2.71
N THR A 86 -7.53 9.65 1.99
CA THR A 86 -7.64 11.08 2.34
C THR A 86 -8.38 11.30 3.65
N ASN A 87 -9.46 10.55 3.92
CA ASN A 87 -10.29 10.71 5.12
C ASN A 87 -9.87 9.78 6.28
N ARG A 88 -8.67 9.22 6.23
CA ARG A 88 -8.15 8.34 7.28
C ARG A 88 -8.02 9.10 8.62
N PRO A 89 -8.48 8.52 9.74
CA PRO A 89 -8.18 9.07 11.06
C PRO A 89 -6.68 8.93 11.34
N GLN A 90 -6.05 10.00 11.85
CA GLN A 90 -4.60 10.09 12.07
C GLN A 90 -4.05 8.95 12.95
N ASP A 91 -4.82 8.48 13.94
CA ASP A 91 -4.40 7.44 14.89
C ASP A 91 -4.69 6.00 14.44
N SER A 92 -5.30 5.80 13.27
CA SER A 92 -5.72 4.47 12.82
C SER A 92 -4.58 3.69 12.16
N LYS A 93 -4.07 2.66 12.86
CA LYS A 93 -3.05 1.72 12.33
C LYS A 93 -3.55 0.93 11.12
N MET A 94 -4.85 0.60 11.11
CA MET A 94 -5.50 -0.14 10.04
C MET A 94 -6.98 0.26 10.00
N ILE A 95 -7.54 0.34 8.80
CA ILE A 95 -8.94 0.64 8.55
C ILE A 95 -9.55 -0.52 7.79
N CYS A 96 -10.78 -0.91 8.14
CA CYS A 96 -11.63 -1.82 7.37
C CYS A 96 -12.96 -1.11 7.10
N VAL A 97 -13.34 -0.96 5.82
CA VAL A 97 -14.62 -0.36 5.42
C VAL A 97 -15.34 -1.25 4.43
N HIS A 98 -16.62 -1.51 4.68
CA HIS A 98 -17.50 -2.19 3.74
C HIS A 98 -18.42 -1.18 3.06
N ASP A 99 -18.28 -1.04 1.74
CA ASP A 99 -19.17 -0.24 0.92
C ASP A 99 -20.34 -1.10 0.41
N LYS A 100 -21.54 -0.80 0.90
CA LYS A 100 -22.77 -1.49 0.51
C LYS A 100 -23.18 -1.22 -0.95
N LYS A 101 -22.79 -0.09 -1.54
CA LYS A 101 -23.12 0.23 -2.94
C LYS A 101 -22.23 -0.55 -3.89
N ALA A 102 -20.92 -0.56 -3.62
CA ALA A 102 -19.95 -1.33 -4.39
C ALA A 102 -19.90 -2.82 -4.03
N GLN A 103 -20.67 -3.27 -3.03
CA GLN A 103 -20.63 -4.64 -2.48
C GLN A 103 -19.21 -5.13 -2.17
N SER A 104 -18.37 -4.21 -1.69
CA SER A 104 -16.93 -4.44 -1.57
C SER A 104 -16.40 -4.04 -0.20
N THR A 105 -15.40 -4.77 0.30
CA THR A 105 -14.69 -4.45 1.54
C THR A 105 -13.25 -4.05 1.25
N TYR A 106 -12.81 -2.96 1.88
CA TYR A 106 -11.49 -2.38 1.73
C TYR A 106 -10.75 -2.44 3.06
N PHE A 107 -9.55 -3.03 3.05
CA PHE A 107 -8.61 -2.96 4.17
C PHE A 107 -7.44 -2.05 3.78
N LEU A 108 -7.09 -1.13 4.67
CA LEU A 108 -5.99 -0.20 4.46
C LEU A 108 -5.07 -0.18 5.67
N SER A 109 -3.75 -0.24 5.44
CA SER A 109 -2.76 -0.03 6.51
C SER A 109 -1.57 0.76 5.98
N GLN A 110 -1.03 1.65 6.82
CA GLN A 110 0.13 2.47 6.46
C GLN A 110 1.41 1.65 6.66
N VAL A 111 2.12 1.40 5.56
CA VAL A 111 3.40 0.66 5.56
C VAL A 111 4.60 1.58 5.66
N ASP A 112 4.44 2.84 5.23
CA ASP A 112 5.42 3.93 5.33
C ASP A 112 4.66 5.27 5.42
N THR A 113 5.30 6.37 5.82
CA THR A 113 4.71 7.71 5.94
C THR A 113 3.89 8.11 4.72
N LYS A 114 4.31 7.69 3.52
CA LYS A 114 3.66 8.06 2.24
C LYS A 114 3.07 6.87 1.49
N VAL A 115 3.14 5.66 2.05
CA VAL A 115 2.73 4.44 1.36
C VAL A 115 1.68 3.69 2.15
N THR A 116 0.57 3.37 1.49
CA THR A 116 -0.54 2.60 2.05
C THR A 116 -0.67 1.26 1.34
N LEU A 117 -0.73 0.17 2.09
CA LEU A 117 -1.21 -1.12 1.63
C LEU A 117 -2.73 -1.12 1.58
N VAL A 118 -3.29 -1.51 0.44
CA VAL A 118 -4.73 -1.62 0.18
C VAL A 118 -5.04 -3.04 -0.25
N VAL A 119 -6.05 -3.64 0.37
CA VAL A 119 -6.62 -4.94 -0.03
C VAL A 119 -8.11 -4.75 -0.27
N ILE A 120 -8.58 -5.24 -1.41
CA ILE A 120 -9.96 -5.11 -1.87
C ILE A 120 -10.58 -6.49 -2.02
N PHE A 121 -11.78 -6.65 -1.49
CA PHE A 121 -12.63 -7.82 -1.68
C PHE A 121 -13.93 -7.38 -2.34
N GLU A 122 -14.37 -8.03 -3.41
CA GLU A 122 -15.71 -7.88 -3.99
C GLU A 122 -16.76 -8.70 -3.23
N SER A 123 -16.64 -8.69 -1.90
CA SER A 123 -17.55 -9.35 -0.99
C SER A 123 -17.47 -8.70 0.37
N LYS A 124 -18.50 -8.92 1.19
CA LYS A 124 -18.47 -8.51 2.60
C LYS A 124 -17.45 -9.34 3.37
N LYS A 125 -16.40 -8.70 3.86
CA LYS A 125 -15.46 -9.27 4.84
C LYS A 125 -15.65 -8.68 6.23
N SER A 126 -15.37 -9.49 7.24
CA SER A 126 -15.42 -9.07 8.64
C SER A 126 -14.20 -8.22 8.97
N GLU A 127 -14.39 -7.12 9.69
CA GLU A 127 -13.28 -6.34 10.27
C GLU A 127 -12.45 -7.17 11.27
N LYS A 128 -13.03 -8.26 11.80
CA LYS A 128 -12.39 -9.18 12.74
C LYS A 128 -11.77 -10.41 12.07
N ASP A 129 -11.64 -10.42 10.74
CA ASP A 129 -10.99 -11.50 10.00
C ASP A 129 -9.50 -11.60 10.43
N SER A 130 -9.19 -12.63 11.23
CA SER A 130 -7.87 -12.78 11.83
C SER A 130 -6.79 -13.02 10.79
N TYR A 131 -7.09 -13.73 9.70
CA TYR A 131 -6.13 -14.02 8.64
C TYR A 131 -5.72 -12.74 7.92
N VAL A 132 -6.69 -11.93 7.51
CA VAL A 132 -6.45 -10.64 6.84
C VAL A 132 -5.75 -9.68 7.79
N ASN A 133 -6.23 -9.54 9.02
CA ASN A 133 -5.66 -8.61 10.00
C ASN A 133 -4.21 -8.95 10.34
N ASN A 134 -3.91 -10.22 10.59
CA ASN A 134 -2.55 -10.66 10.88
C ASN A 134 -1.62 -10.37 9.70
N PHE A 135 -2.06 -10.68 8.48
CA PHE A 135 -1.30 -10.37 7.28
C PHE A 135 -1.00 -8.86 7.15
N MET A 136 -2.04 -8.01 7.27
CA MET A 136 -1.90 -6.56 7.15
C MET A 136 -0.91 -6.01 8.18
N VAL A 137 -0.99 -6.46 9.43
CA VAL A 137 -0.10 -6.02 10.52
C VAL A 137 1.34 -6.47 10.28
N GLU A 138 1.55 -7.75 9.96
CA GLU A 138 2.87 -8.31 9.75
C GLU A 138 3.56 -7.71 8.52
N PHE A 139 2.85 -7.64 7.39
CA PHE A 139 3.40 -7.11 6.15
C PHE A 139 3.78 -5.64 6.29
N SER A 140 2.89 -4.84 6.90
CA SER A 140 3.19 -3.42 7.19
C SER A 140 4.38 -3.28 8.12
N SER A 141 4.53 -4.16 9.11
CA SER A 141 5.65 -4.13 10.05
C SER A 141 6.97 -4.53 9.41
N SER A 142 6.98 -5.49 8.47
CA SER A 142 8.18 -5.87 7.72
C SER A 142 8.70 -4.71 6.86
N LEU A 143 7.81 -3.92 6.25
CA LEU A 143 8.20 -2.80 5.38
C LEU A 143 8.71 -1.57 6.14
N LYS A 144 8.28 -1.36 7.39
CA LYS A 144 8.73 -0.21 8.19
C LYS A 144 10.22 -0.23 8.53
N GLY A 145 10.88 -1.38 8.42
CA GLY A 145 12.32 -1.51 8.71
C GLY A 145 12.72 -1.21 10.16
N THR A 146 11.76 -0.94 11.07
CA THR A 146 12.06 -0.49 12.44
C THR A 146 12.78 -1.54 13.26
N LYS A 147 12.60 -2.82 12.91
CA LYS A 147 13.34 -3.94 13.51
C LYS A 147 14.86 -3.80 13.30
N LEU A 148 15.32 -3.12 12.25
CA LEU A 148 16.75 -2.85 12.04
C LEU A 148 17.28 -1.90 13.10
N PHE A 149 16.50 -0.88 13.50
CA PHE A 149 16.92 0.07 14.53
C PHE A 149 17.15 -0.60 15.89
N ASN A 150 16.42 -1.67 16.20
CA ASN A 150 16.61 -2.43 17.44
C ASN A 150 17.98 -3.13 17.55
N HIS A 151 18.69 -3.29 16.43
CA HIS A 151 20.03 -3.90 16.42
C HIS A 151 21.15 -2.88 16.67
N PHE A 152 20.84 -1.58 16.67
CA PHE A 152 21.80 -0.55 17.04
C PHE A 152 21.82 -0.39 18.56
N LYS A 153 23.01 -0.38 19.16
CA LYS A 153 23.15 -0.08 20.59
C LYS A 153 22.68 1.36 20.85
N PRO A 154 21.87 1.62 21.89
CA PRO A 154 21.55 2.99 22.28
C PRO A 154 22.86 3.73 22.60
N GLY A 155 23.06 4.90 21.99
CA GLY A 155 24.25 5.71 22.20
C GLY A 155 24.43 6.05 23.68
N ILE A 156 25.67 6.01 24.15
CA ILE A 156 26.04 6.48 25.49
C ILE A 156 25.72 7.97 25.52
N LYS A 157 24.79 8.39 26.39
CA LYS A 157 24.58 9.81 26.68
C LYS A 157 25.82 10.32 27.40
N GLY A 158 26.64 11.09 26.69
CA GLY A 158 27.70 11.92 27.29
C GLY A 158 27.11 13.16 27.93
#